data_AF-A0A7G9BNG9-F1
#
_entry.id   AF-A0A7G9BNG9-F1
#
_cell.length_a   1.000
_cell.length_b   1.000
_cell.length_c   1.000
_cell.angle_alpha   90.00
_cell.angle_beta   90.00
_cell.angle_gamma   90.00
#
_symmetry.space_group_name_H-M   'P 1'
#
loop_
_entity.id
_entity.type
_entity.pdbx_description
1 polymer ?
#
loop_
_entity_poly.entity_id
_entity_poly.type
_entity_poly.pdbx_seq_one_letter_code
_entity_poly.pdbx_strand_id
1 'polypeptide(L)'
;MINKANVTNASIESAGLPKDYKHALAEYIWNGFDAKASHVNVVFVANELGYLERISIEDNGEGIPYETLDESFGNFLDSLKKKNIQRSSYTKGKKGKGRFSFSLFATKANWITIYEHGDSFLEYEISIEGNKKEEYEDADKGVSTRKNTGTTVTLEGIFGITADALTHQEFLNYLASEFGWFLFLNKDAGYVLSVQNKPISYDHLILENDTVVWQIADATEHTQSFKVNYLRWGENIGDKYYYYYLNDANVEVAKELTSYNNNAIDFHHSVYVQSHFFNAFEKSILDKGSEEHLFTSLSHNVIYKKLHTELKDLLHRKQKKFIRERAAAEHLLEIEKVGLLPAFSNQPHDQERKKDLLTVIKELYCVHPRMLKGLKQEQEKTFIALLSLLLESNKRVNILQVIEQVIPLTANEKEVLGNVLKKPVFTGVT
;
A
#
# COMPACT_ATOMS: atom_id res chain seq x y z
N MET A 1 3.46 7.10 38.52
CA MET A 1 3.21 8.50 38.87
C MET A 1 2.24 9.09 37.85
N ILE A 2 1.56 10.20 38.14
CA ILE A 2 0.76 10.91 37.13
C ILE A 2 1.69 11.86 36.38
N ASN A 3 1.77 11.70 35.07
CA ASN A 3 2.60 12.52 34.19
C ASN A 3 1.71 13.31 33.23
N LYS A 4 2.14 14.52 32.88
CA LYS A 4 1.44 15.34 31.88
C LYS A 4 2.14 15.24 30.53
N ALA A 5 1.37 14.91 29.50
CA ALA A 5 1.82 15.03 28.14
C ALA A 5 1.83 16.51 27.72
N ASN A 6 2.77 16.86 26.83
CA ASN A 6 2.91 18.19 26.24
C ASN A 6 1.83 18.44 25.16
N VAL A 7 0.55 18.24 25.51
CA VAL A 7 -0.60 18.38 24.60
C VAL A 7 -1.90 18.65 25.35
N THR A 8 -2.84 19.30 24.67
CA THR A 8 -4.22 19.49 25.16
C THR A 8 -5.20 18.55 24.47
N ASN A 9 -6.29 18.16 25.14
CA ASN A 9 -7.36 17.34 24.54
C ASN A 9 -7.88 17.93 23.21
N ALA A 10 -8.09 19.25 23.14
CA ALA A 10 -8.51 19.91 21.91
C ALA A 10 -7.50 19.75 20.74
N SER A 11 -6.20 19.68 21.05
CA SER A 11 -5.15 19.43 20.06
C SER A 11 -5.12 17.98 19.60
N ILE A 12 -5.49 17.03 20.46
CA ILE A 12 -5.64 15.61 20.12
C ILE A 12 -6.83 15.39 19.19
N GLU A 13 -7.96 16.04 19.45
CA GLU A 13 -9.18 15.92 18.63
C GLU A 13 -9.02 16.59 17.26
N SER A 14 -8.40 17.77 17.20
CA SER A 14 -8.12 18.47 15.94
C SER A 14 -6.98 17.87 15.12
N ALA A 15 -6.21 16.94 15.71
CA ALA A 15 -5.05 16.32 15.08
C ALA A 15 -5.38 15.27 14.00
N GLY A 16 -6.66 15.01 13.72
CA GLY A 16 -7.08 14.07 12.69
C GLY A 16 -6.88 12.62 13.11
N LEU A 17 -7.41 12.25 14.29
CA LEU A 17 -7.47 10.85 14.73
C LEU A 17 -8.26 9.99 13.73
N PRO A 18 -8.00 8.68 13.68
CA PRO A 18 -8.83 7.74 12.94
C PRO A 18 -10.31 7.91 13.29
N LYS A 19 -11.18 7.84 12.27
CA LYS A 19 -12.64 7.93 12.44
C LYS A 19 -13.32 6.57 12.48
N ASP A 20 -12.57 5.51 12.24
CA ASP A 20 -13.02 4.13 12.17
C ASP A 20 -12.12 3.27 13.05
N TYR A 21 -12.73 2.35 13.80
CA TYR A 21 -12.05 1.48 14.74
C TYR A 21 -10.99 0.62 14.07
N LYS A 22 -11.22 0.22 12.80
CA LYS A 22 -10.28 -0.60 12.03
C LYS A 22 -8.92 0.11 11.90
N HIS A 23 -8.98 1.39 11.56
CA HIS A 23 -7.79 2.24 11.41
C HIS A 23 -7.10 2.50 12.75
N ALA A 24 -7.88 2.69 13.82
CA ALA A 24 -7.32 2.84 15.16
C ALA A 24 -6.62 1.55 15.63
N LEU A 25 -7.21 0.38 15.43
CA LEU A 25 -6.54 -0.92 15.71
C LEU A 25 -5.29 -1.12 14.84
N ALA A 26 -5.34 -0.73 13.56
CA ALA A 26 -4.18 -0.80 12.67
C ALA A 26 -3.00 0.04 13.19
N GLU A 27 -3.24 1.21 13.79
CA GLU A 27 -2.18 2.01 14.40
C GLU A 27 -1.50 1.27 15.57
N TYR A 28 -2.24 0.53 16.40
CA TYR A 28 -1.66 -0.28 17.46
C TYR A 28 -0.84 -1.46 16.92
N ILE A 29 -1.35 -2.13 15.88
CA ILE A 29 -0.63 -3.22 15.21
C ILE A 29 0.68 -2.69 14.59
N TRP A 30 0.63 -1.55 13.89
CA TRP A 30 1.82 -0.90 13.35
C TRP A 30 2.80 -0.49 14.45
N ASN A 31 2.35 -0.10 15.63
CA ASN A 31 3.26 0.19 16.74
C ASN A 31 4.07 -1.05 17.17
N GLY A 32 3.45 -2.24 17.18
CA GLY A 32 4.16 -3.50 17.42
C GLY A 32 5.23 -3.78 16.36
N PHE A 33 4.86 -3.70 15.08
CA PHE A 33 5.83 -3.90 13.99
C PHE A 33 6.94 -2.83 13.97
N ASP A 34 6.61 -1.57 14.28
CA ASP A 34 7.60 -0.50 14.42
C ASP A 34 8.55 -0.74 15.61
N ALA A 35 8.11 -1.48 16.63
CA ALA A 35 8.94 -1.96 17.74
C ALA A 35 9.69 -3.26 17.40
N LYS A 36 9.81 -3.56 16.09
CA LYS A 36 10.48 -4.74 15.53
C LYS A 36 9.87 -6.08 15.98
N ALA A 37 8.60 -6.08 16.39
CA ALA A 37 7.90 -7.33 16.63
C ALA A 37 7.82 -8.14 15.34
N SER A 38 8.14 -9.44 15.42
CA SER A 38 7.84 -10.39 14.36
C SER A 38 6.40 -10.92 14.51
N HIS A 39 5.86 -10.93 15.71
CA HIS A 39 4.53 -11.46 16.00
C HIS A 39 3.69 -10.39 16.67
N VAL A 40 2.54 -10.10 16.07
CA VAL A 40 1.52 -9.22 16.64
C VAL A 40 0.19 -9.97 16.66
N ASN A 41 -0.52 -9.93 17.78
CA ASN A 41 -1.76 -10.67 17.99
C ASN A 41 -2.84 -9.75 18.56
N VAL A 42 -4.01 -9.75 17.93
CA VAL A 42 -5.20 -9.06 18.43
C VAL A 42 -6.07 -10.09 19.15
N VAL A 43 -6.16 -9.96 20.47
CA VAL A 43 -6.98 -10.80 21.35
C VAL A 43 -8.13 -9.96 21.87
N PHE A 44 -9.28 -10.56 22.09
CA PHE A 44 -10.39 -9.87 22.76
C PHE A 44 -11.20 -10.83 23.60
N VAL A 45 -11.83 -10.31 24.64
CA VAL A 45 -12.73 -11.06 25.52
C VAL A 45 -14.11 -10.43 25.40
N ALA A 46 -15.11 -11.27 25.19
CA ALA A 46 -16.50 -10.88 25.15
C ALA A 46 -17.28 -11.63 26.23
N ASN A 47 -18.28 -10.96 26.81
CA ASN A 47 -19.22 -11.61 27.72
C ASN A 47 -20.23 -12.49 26.97
N GLU A 48 -21.06 -13.22 27.71
CA GLU A 48 -22.08 -14.13 27.15
C GLU A 48 -23.10 -13.45 26.25
N LEU A 49 -23.27 -12.12 26.39
CA LEU A 49 -24.18 -11.30 25.58
C LEU A 49 -23.50 -10.74 24.31
N GLY A 50 -22.22 -11.07 24.08
CA GLY A 50 -21.45 -10.64 22.90
C GLY A 50 -20.84 -9.24 23.02
N TYR A 51 -20.93 -8.58 24.18
CA TYR A 51 -20.26 -7.31 24.44
C TYR A 51 -18.79 -7.53 24.73
N LEU A 52 -17.94 -6.71 24.12
CA LEU A 52 -16.50 -6.71 24.36
C LEU A 52 -16.18 -6.15 25.75
N GLU A 53 -15.55 -6.97 26.58
CA GLU A 53 -14.99 -6.56 27.87
C GLU A 53 -13.66 -5.82 27.65
N ARG A 54 -12.78 -6.41 26.84
CA ARG A 54 -11.49 -5.84 26.48
C ARG A 54 -10.99 -6.29 25.11
N ILE A 55 -10.14 -5.47 24.50
CA ILE A 55 -9.34 -5.81 23.32
C ILE A 55 -7.87 -5.62 23.68
N SER A 56 -7.05 -6.64 23.47
CA SER A 56 -5.60 -6.59 23.70
C SER A 56 -4.85 -6.73 22.38
N ILE A 57 -3.82 -5.90 22.18
CA ILE A 57 -2.86 -6.03 21.09
C ILE A 57 -1.52 -6.39 21.73
N GLU A 58 -1.05 -7.59 21.44
CA GLU A 58 0.15 -8.20 22.02
C GLU A 58 1.23 -8.27 20.95
N ASP A 59 2.42 -7.77 21.25
CA ASP A 59 3.59 -7.84 20.38
C ASP A 59 4.81 -8.41 21.11
N ASN A 60 5.71 -9.05 20.36
CA ASN A 60 6.99 -9.56 20.85
C ASN A 60 8.17 -8.64 20.48
N GLY A 61 7.92 -7.34 20.33
CA GLY A 61 8.93 -6.35 19.96
C GLY A 61 9.91 -6.05 21.10
N GLU A 62 10.67 -4.97 20.94
CA GLU A 62 11.74 -4.56 21.87
C GLU A 62 11.23 -4.02 23.22
N GLY A 63 9.91 -3.80 23.34
CA GLY A 63 9.32 -3.10 24.48
C GLY A 63 9.55 -1.59 24.42
N ILE A 64 9.15 -0.89 25.48
CA ILE A 64 9.33 0.56 25.62
C ILE A 64 10.32 0.79 26.75
N PRO A 65 11.56 1.25 26.47
CA PRO A 65 12.51 1.58 27.54
C PRO A 65 11.99 2.72 28.40
N TYR A 66 11.98 2.53 29.72
CA TYR A 66 11.46 3.51 30.68
C TYR A 66 12.17 4.87 30.57
N GLU A 67 13.45 4.86 30.20
CA GLU A 67 14.28 6.05 30.00
C GLU A 67 13.77 6.95 28.86
N THR A 68 12.99 6.37 27.93
CA THR A 68 12.39 7.07 26.79
C THR A 68 10.88 7.28 26.95
N LEU A 69 10.32 6.99 28.13
CA LEU A 69 8.88 7.08 28.40
C LEU A 69 8.35 8.51 28.18
N ASP A 70 9.03 9.52 28.73
CA ASP A 70 8.66 10.92 28.55
C ASP A 70 8.70 11.35 27.08
N GLU A 71 9.62 10.81 26.30
CA GLU A 71 9.72 11.12 24.88
C GLU A 71 8.65 10.38 24.05
N SER A 72 8.30 9.15 24.42
CA SER A 72 7.36 8.30 23.69
C SER A 72 5.89 8.60 24.03
N PHE A 73 5.58 8.94 25.28
CA PHE A 73 4.25 9.26 25.78
C PHE A 73 4.05 10.75 26.09
N GLY A 74 5.08 11.42 26.61
CA GLY A 74 5.03 12.83 27.00
C GLY A 74 5.08 13.82 25.82
N ASN A 75 5.71 13.48 24.69
CA ASN A 75 5.73 14.36 23.52
C ASN A 75 4.62 14.01 22.51
N PHE A 76 3.74 14.97 22.26
CA PHE A 76 2.75 14.92 21.18
C PHE A 76 3.32 15.58 19.93
N LEU A 77 3.09 14.98 18.75
CA LEU A 77 3.68 15.43 17.47
C LEU A 77 5.21 15.32 17.35
N ASP A 78 5.91 14.83 18.37
CA ASP A 78 7.33 14.55 18.31
C ASP A 78 7.59 13.05 18.48
N SER A 79 7.65 12.32 17.37
CA SER A 79 8.11 10.94 17.42
C SER A 79 9.63 10.90 17.42
N LEU A 80 10.22 10.11 18.31
CA LEU A 80 11.63 9.71 18.26
C LEU A 80 12.05 9.18 16.88
N LYS A 81 11.07 8.63 16.16
CA LYS A 81 11.17 8.06 14.81
C LYS A 81 11.43 9.10 13.69
N LYS A 82 11.49 10.42 13.98
CA LYS A 82 11.85 11.46 12.98
C LYS A 82 13.34 11.45 12.60
N LYS A 83 14.22 10.91 13.45
CA LYS A 83 15.68 10.96 13.23
C LYS A 83 16.19 10.02 12.11
N ASN A 84 15.39 9.06 11.66
CA ASN A 84 15.71 8.24 10.49
C ASN A 84 15.19 8.89 9.20
N ILE A 85 16.10 9.50 8.44
CA ILE A 85 15.81 10.17 7.15
C ILE A 85 15.45 9.14 6.06
N GLN A 86 15.91 7.90 6.19
CA GLN A 86 15.56 6.82 5.26
C GLN A 86 14.14 6.31 5.53
N ARG A 87 13.30 6.31 4.48
CA ARG A 87 11.96 5.72 4.52
C ARG A 87 12.11 4.19 4.50
N SER A 88 12.07 3.54 5.66
CA SER A 88 11.92 2.08 5.75
C SER A 88 10.45 1.68 5.74
N SER A 89 10.17 0.41 5.47
CA SER A 89 8.83 -0.19 5.69
C SER A 89 8.53 -0.54 7.14
N TYR A 90 9.57 -0.61 7.98
CA TYR A 90 9.49 -0.91 9.42
C TYR A 90 9.19 0.31 10.29
N THR A 91 8.85 1.46 9.70
CA THR A 91 8.57 2.68 10.48
C THR A 91 7.44 3.49 9.85
N LYS A 92 6.21 3.21 10.27
CA LYS A 92 4.98 3.93 9.85
C LYS A 92 4.61 5.05 10.82
N GLY A 93 4.78 4.86 12.12
CA GLY A 93 4.39 5.84 13.15
C GLY A 93 5.31 7.07 13.19
N LYS A 94 4.87 8.20 12.62
CA LYS A 94 5.71 9.43 12.51
C LYS A 94 5.21 10.64 13.30
N LYS A 95 4.01 10.55 13.87
CA LYS A 95 3.33 11.73 14.48
C LYS A 95 3.00 11.56 15.96
N GLY A 96 3.24 10.39 16.58
CA GLY A 96 2.92 10.17 17.99
C GLY A 96 1.43 10.36 18.33
N LYS A 97 0.53 10.12 17.37
CA LYS A 97 -0.93 10.34 17.52
C LYS A 97 -1.71 9.04 17.73
N GLY A 98 -1.26 7.94 17.12
CA GLY A 98 -1.99 6.67 17.08
C GLY A 98 -2.37 6.13 18.46
N ARG A 99 -1.52 6.33 19.48
CA ARG A 99 -1.76 5.90 20.87
C ARG A 99 -2.99 6.53 21.54
N PHE A 100 -3.54 7.62 21.02
CA PHE A 100 -4.76 8.26 21.54
C PHE A 100 -6.02 7.84 20.78
N SER A 101 -5.88 7.03 19.73
CA SER A 101 -7.00 6.61 18.88
C SER A 101 -7.98 5.66 19.57
N PHE A 102 -7.59 5.04 20.70
CA PHE A 102 -8.50 4.16 21.47
C PHE A 102 -9.76 4.89 21.91
N SER A 103 -9.66 6.19 22.19
CA SER A 103 -10.79 7.01 22.65
C SER A 103 -11.97 7.06 21.67
N LEU A 104 -11.81 6.56 20.45
CA LEU A 104 -12.88 6.35 19.48
C LEU A 104 -13.87 5.26 19.94
N PHE A 105 -13.42 4.26 20.68
CA PHE A 105 -14.21 3.07 21.01
C PHE A 105 -13.90 2.44 22.37
N ALA A 106 -13.02 3.03 23.18
CA ALA A 106 -12.64 2.53 24.50
C ALA A 106 -12.47 3.71 25.47
N THR A 107 -12.73 3.47 26.75
CA THR A 107 -12.59 4.51 27.78
C THR A 107 -11.21 4.54 28.40
N LYS A 108 -10.46 3.44 28.35
CA LYS A 108 -9.13 3.32 28.94
C LYS A 108 -8.20 2.49 28.05
N ALA A 109 -6.93 2.85 28.04
CA ALA A 109 -5.86 2.05 27.46
C ALA A 109 -4.77 1.81 28.50
N ASN A 110 -4.33 0.56 28.61
CA ASN A 110 -3.29 0.14 29.55
C ASN A 110 -2.20 -0.64 28.82
N TRP A 111 -0.94 -0.27 28.97
CA TRP A 111 0.21 -0.93 28.38
C TRP A 111 1.00 -1.63 29.48
N ILE A 112 1.27 -2.92 29.30
CA ILE A 112 2.28 -3.65 30.05
C ILE A 112 3.43 -3.91 29.08
N THR A 113 4.61 -3.41 29.39
CA THR A 113 5.78 -3.50 28.51
C THR A 113 6.96 -4.13 29.22
N ILE A 114 7.66 -5.01 28.52
CA ILE A 114 8.89 -5.65 28.97
C ILE A 114 10.00 -5.31 27.99
N TYR A 115 11.09 -4.77 28.50
CA TYR A 115 12.26 -4.39 27.71
C TYR A 115 13.55 -4.87 28.36
N GLU A 116 14.58 -5.04 27.54
CA GLU A 116 15.91 -5.43 27.99
C GLU A 116 16.66 -4.21 28.54
N HIS A 117 17.27 -4.35 29.73
CA HIS A 117 18.09 -3.33 30.36
C HIS A 117 19.33 -3.99 30.97
N GLY A 118 20.47 -3.90 30.27
CA GLY A 118 21.66 -4.67 30.61
C GLY A 118 21.37 -6.17 30.50
N ASP A 119 21.70 -6.94 31.53
CA ASP A 119 21.49 -8.39 31.56
C ASP A 119 20.12 -8.81 32.16
N SER A 120 19.19 -7.87 32.31
CA SER A 120 17.89 -8.09 32.97
C SER A 120 16.73 -7.58 32.12
N PHE A 121 15.55 -8.15 32.36
CA PHE A 121 14.29 -7.67 31.80
C PHE A 121 13.57 -6.82 32.83
N LEU A 122 13.18 -5.61 32.44
CA LEU A 122 12.39 -4.72 33.28
C LEU A 122 10.96 -4.64 32.73
N GLU A 123 10.01 -4.48 33.64
CA GLU A 123 8.58 -4.43 33.34
C GLU A 123 7.95 -3.25 34.08
N TYR A 124 6.99 -2.61 33.45
CA TYR A 124 6.16 -1.58 34.07
C TYR A 124 4.85 -1.40 33.30
N GLU A 125 3.93 -0.68 33.94
CA GLU A 125 2.61 -0.37 33.41
C GLU A 125 2.52 1.10 32.98
N ILE A 126 1.79 1.39 31.91
CA ILE A 126 1.42 2.74 31.48
C ILE A 126 -0.10 2.77 31.26
N SER A 127 -0.82 3.71 31.84
CA SER A 127 -2.27 3.86 31.67
C SER A 127 -2.65 5.25 31.14
N ILE A 128 -3.62 5.30 30.22
CA ILE A 128 -4.24 6.54 29.73
C ILE A 128 -5.76 6.40 29.83
N GLU A 129 -6.39 7.40 30.45
CA GLU A 129 -7.84 7.52 30.52
C GLU A 129 -8.35 8.39 29.36
N GLY A 130 -9.43 7.95 28.71
CA GLY A 130 -10.00 8.59 27.52
C GLY A 130 -10.57 9.99 27.78
N ASN A 131 -10.94 10.29 29.04
CA ASN A 131 -11.42 11.60 29.48
C ASN A 131 -10.29 12.55 29.93
N LYS A 132 -9.03 12.06 29.98
CA LYS A 132 -7.84 12.81 30.40
C LYS A 132 -6.63 12.42 29.53
N LYS A 133 -6.74 12.59 28.21
CA LYS A 133 -5.71 12.12 27.26
C LYS A 133 -4.40 12.91 27.35
N GLU A 134 -4.41 14.05 28.02
CA GLU A 134 -3.24 14.85 28.36
C GLU A 134 -2.46 14.31 29.56
N GLU A 135 -2.98 13.31 30.27
CA GLU A 135 -2.33 12.66 31.41
C GLU A 135 -2.06 11.18 31.08
N TYR A 136 -0.93 10.68 31.55
CA TYR A 136 -0.63 9.25 31.54
C TYR A 136 -0.01 8.85 32.87
N GLU A 137 -0.34 7.65 33.33
CA GLU A 137 0.14 7.11 34.59
C GLU A 137 1.15 6.00 34.34
N ASP A 138 2.28 6.01 35.04
CA ASP A 138 3.22 4.88 35.05
C ASP A 138 3.20 4.16 36.41
N ALA A 139 3.27 2.83 36.44
CA ALA A 139 3.23 2.07 37.69
C ALA A 139 4.07 0.80 37.63
N ASP A 140 4.26 0.20 38.81
CA ASP A 140 4.76 -1.17 38.97
C ASP A 140 6.08 -1.48 38.25
N LYS A 141 6.95 -0.47 38.16
CA LYS A 141 8.30 -0.65 37.62
C LYS A 141 9.10 -1.64 38.46
N GLY A 142 9.54 -2.72 37.84
CA GLY A 142 10.32 -3.76 38.51
C GLY A 142 11.06 -4.67 37.55
N VAL A 143 11.76 -5.65 38.12
CA VAL A 143 12.37 -6.74 37.34
C VAL A 143 11.26 -7.69 36.91
N SER A 144 11.19 -7.96 35.61
CA SER A 144 10.19 -8.91 35.09
C SER A 144 10.56 -10.34 35.48
N THR A 145 9.54 -11.13 35.76
CA THR A 145 9.69 -12.59 35.86
C THR A 145 9.77 -13.26 34.48
N ARG A 146 9.38 -12.54 33.43
CA ARG A 146 9.43 -12.97 32.04
C ARG A 146 10.81 -12.68 31.45
N LYS A 147 11.27 -13.54 30.53
CA LYS A 147 12.60 -13.45 29.90
C LYS A 147 12.54 -13.10 28.41
N ASN A 148 11.46 -12.45 28.00
CA ASN A 148 11.22 -12.05 26.63
C ASN A 148 10.68 -10.62 26.64
N THR A 149 11.11 -9.81 25.68
CA THR A 149 10.60 -8.47 25.46
C THR A 149 9.23 -8.51 24.78
N GLY A 150 8.52 -7.39 24.84
CA GLY A 150 7.25 -7.20 24.16
C GLY A 150 6.39 -6.18 24.84
N THR A 151 5.29 -5.81 24.19
CA THR A 151 4.29 -4.92 24.78
C THR A 151 2.90 -5.52 24.58
N THR A 152 2.07 -5.37 25.60
CA THR A 152 0.64 -5.66 25.52
C THR A 152 -0.12 -4.40 25.84
N VAL A 153 -0.87 -3.87 24.88
CA VAL A 153 -1.86 -2.82 25.13
C VAL A 153 -3.22 -3.44 25.29
N THR A 154 -3.91 -3.15 26.38
CA THR A 154 -5.26 -3.59 26.71
C THR A 154 -6.19 -2.38 26.73
N LEU A 155 -7.23 -2.44 25.90
CA LEU A 155 -8.27 -1.44 25.77
C LEU A 155 -9.51 -1.91 26.51
N GLU A 156 -10.04 -1.08 27.39
CA GLU A 156 -11.16 -1.40 28.29
C GLU A 156 -12.30 -0.38 28.15
N GLY A 157 -13.49 -0.78 28.61
CA GLY A 157 -14.70 0.03 28.48
C GLY A 157 -15.08 0.22 27.01
N ILE A 158 -15.12 -0.89 26.27
CA ILE A 158 -15.35 -0.88 24.83
C ILE A 158 -16.79 -0.47 24.50
N PHE A 159 -16.96 0.45 23.54
CA PHE A 159 -18.25 0.88 23.02
C PHE A 159 -18.24 0.97 21.49
N GLY A 160 -19.41 0.81 20.87
CA GLY A 160 -19.56 0.94 19.41
C GLY A 160 -18.95 -0.19 18.57
N ILE A 161 -18.32 -1.19 19.19
CA ILE A 161 -17.73 -2.37 18.54
C ILE A 161 -18.27 -3.64 19.19
N THR A 162 -18.56 -4.66 18.38
CA THR A 162 -18.97 -5.99 18.84
C THR A 162 -17.87 -7.01 18.57
N ALA A 163 -17.91 -8.13 19.29
CA ALA A 163 -16.98 -9.24 19.04
C ALA A 163 -17.11 -9.80 17.61
N ASP A 164 -18.34 -9.87 17.09
CA ASP A 164 -18.62 -10.31 15.72
C ASP A 164 -17.88 -9.45 14.68
N ALA A 165 -17.88 -8.12 14.84
CA ALA A 165 -17.18 -7.20 13.94
C ALA A 165 -15.68 -7.48 13.84
N LEU A 166 -15.03 -7.93 14.92
CA LEU A 166 -13.60 -8.27 14.95
C LEU A 166 -13.29 -9.66 14.38
N THR A 167 -14.30 -10.51 14.17
CA THR A 167 -14.16 -11.82 13.50
C THR A 167 -14.70 -11.84 12.08
N HIS A 168 -15.46 -10.81 11.70
CA HIS A 168 -16.09 -10.71 10.40
C HIS A 168 -15.06 -10.59 9.28
N GLN A 169 -15.35 -11.19 8.12
CA GLN A 169 -14.47 -11.17 6.95
C GLN A 169 -14.09 -9.76 6.50
N GLU A 170 -14.98 -8.78 6.71
CA GLU A 170 -14.70 -7.39 6.38
C GLU A 170 -13.52 -6.80 7.17
N PHE A 171 -13.37 -7.15 8.46
CA PHE A 171 -12.24 -6.70 9.27
C PHE A 171 -10.97 -7.46 8.91
N LEU A 172 -11.06 -8.78 8.71
CA LEU A 172 -9.93 -9.61 8.29
C LEU A 172 -9.37 -9.18 6.93
N ASN A 173 -10.26 -8.88 5.97
CA ASN A 173 -9.87 -8.35 4.65
C ASN A 173 -9.25 -6.97 4.77
N TYR A 174 -9.77 -6.10 5.64
CA TYR A 174 -9.13 -4.81 5.92
C TYR A 174 -7.69 -4.99 6.42
N LEU A 175 -7.46 -5.88 7.40
CA LEU A 175 -6.11 -6.17 7.89
C LEU A 175 -5.22 -6.79 6.80
N ALA A 176 -5.76 -7.69 5.98
CA ALA A 176 -5.04 -8.28 4.86
C ALA A 176 -4.62 -7.21 3.83
N SER A 177 -5.50 -6.26 3.50
CA SER A 177 -5.18 -5.16 2.59
C SER A 177 -4.18 -4.16 3.19
N GLU A 178 -4.29 -3.87 4.49
CA GLU A 178 -3.39 -2.94 5.19
C GLU A 178 -1.98 -3.51 5.37
N PHE A 179 -1.86 -4.77 5.80
CA PHE A 179 -0.60 -5.39 6.23
C PHE A 179 -0.04 -6.44 5.25
N GLY A 180 -0.83 -6.93 4.29
CA GLY A 180 -0.43 -8.06 3.44
C GLY A 180 0.86 -7.84 2.66
N TRP A 181 1.10 -6.63 2.16
CA TRP A 181 2.35 -6.27 1.47
C TRP A 181 3.57 -6.34 2.40
N PHE A 182 3.41 -6.00 3.68
CA PHE A 182 4.46 -5.99 4.69
C PHE A 182 4.72 -7.39 5.24
N LEU A 183 3.66 -8.18 5.45
CA LEU A 183 3.79 -9.58 5.83
C LEU A 183 4.43 -10.40 4.70
N PHE A 184 4.09 -10.12 3.44
CA PHE A 184 4.76 -10.77 2.31
C PHE A 184 6.24 -10.39 2.22
N LEU A 185 6.57 -9.11 2.41
CA LEU A 185 7.96 -8.62 2.45
C LEU A 185 8.80 -9.39 3.48
N ASN A 186 8.22 -9.69 4.64
CA ASN A 186 8.91 -10.26 5.79
C ASN A 186 8.56 -11.73 6.06
N LYS A 187 7.97 -12.44 5.09
CA LYS A 187 7.50 -13.82 5.26
C LYS A 187 8.63 -14.78 5.65
N ASP A 188 9.82 -14.59 5.08
CA ASP A 188 10.99 -15.45 5.34
C ASP A 188 11.59 -15.16 6.73
N ALA A 189 11.33 -13.98 7.29
CA ALA A 189 11.71 -13.61 8.65
C ALA A 189 10.67 -14.04 9.72
N GLY A 190 9.60 -14.73 9.31
CA GLY A 190 8.59 -15.26 10.21
C GLY A 190 7.65 -14.20 10.80
N TYR A 191 7.41 -13.10 10.07
CA TYR A 191 6.48 -12.07 10.54
C TYR A 191 5.02 -12.53 10.40
N VAL A 192 4.25 -12.40 11.48
CA VAL A 192 2.86 -12.88 11.57
C VAL A 192 1.98 -11.86 12.28
N LEU A 193 0.81 -11.59 11.68
CA LEU A 193 -0.31 -10.91 12.33
C LEU A 193 -1.43 -11.92 12.58
N SER A 194 -1.93 -11.99 13.80
CA SER A 194 -3.01 -12.90 14.19
C SER A 194 -4.20 -12.17 14.82
N VAL A 195 -5.39 -12.74 14.67
CA VAL A 195 -6.59 -12.35 15.42
C VAL A 195 -7.10 -13.60 16.15
N GLN A 196 -7.27 -13.51 17.47
CA GLN A 196 -7.61 -14.65 18.33
C GLN A 196 -6.65 -15.85 18.11
N ASN A 197 -5.35 -15.58 18.03
CA ASN A 197 -4.31 -16.57 17.75
C ASN A 197 -4.42 -17.28 16.39
N LYS A 198 -5.26 -16.78 15.47
CA LYS A 198 -5.35 -17.29 14.10
C LYS A 198 -4.62 -16.31 13.17
N PRO A 199 -3.54 -16.73 12.49
CA PRO A 199 -2.88 -15.91 11.50
C PRO A 199 -3.85 -15.44 10.43
N ILE A 200 -3.80 -14.16 10.09
CA ILE A 200 -4.55 -13.65 8.93
C ILE A 200 -3.91 -14.16 7.64
N SER A 201 -4.72 -14.43 6.62
CA SER A 201 -4.22 -14.72 5.26
C SER A 201 -4.49 -13.54 4.36
N TYR A 202 -3.50 -13.18 3.54
CA TYR A 202 -3.59 -12.16 2.50
C TYR A 202 -3.48 -12.76 1.09
N ASP A 203 -3.40 -14.09 0.96
CA ASP A 203 -3.17 -14.77 -0.33
C ASP A 203 -4.31 -14.52 -1.32
N HIS A 204 -5.54 -14.39 -0.83
CA HIS A 204 -6.72 -14.09 -1.63
C HIS A 204 -6.65 -12.72 -2.32
N LEU A 205 -5.82 -11.80 -1.83
CA LEU A 205 -5.57 -10.49 -2.45
C LEU A 205 -4.51 -10.56 -3.55
N ILE A 206 -3.69 -11.62 -3.60
CA ILE A 206 -2.63 -11.78 -4.60
C ILE A 206 -3.24 -12.38 -5.87
N LEU A 207 -3.38 -11.56 -6.91
CA LEU A 207 -3.98 -11.99 -8.17
C LEU A 207 -2.95 -12.33 -9.26
N GLU A 208 -1.70 -11.93 -9.08
CA GLU A 208 -0.56 -12.33 -9.92
C GLU A 208 0.69 -12.36 -9.05
N ASN A 209 1.53 -13.38 -9.23
CA ASN A 209 2.77 -13.57 -8.50
C ASN A 209 3.80 -14.19 -9.43
N ASP A 210 4.69 -13.35 -9.94
CA ASP A 210 5.68 -13.76 -10.92
C ASP A 210 7.08 -13.52 -10.37
N THR A 211 7.94 -14.52 -10.50
CA THR A 211 9.35 -14.41 -10.13
C THR A 211 10.23 -14.60 -11.35
N VAL A 212 11.15 -13.67 -11.56
CA VAL A 212 12.16 -13.73 -12.62
C VAL A 212 13.54 -13.52 -12.03
N VAL A 213 14.56 -14.11 -12.64
CA VAL A 213 15.95 -13.89 -12.26
C VAL A 213 16.66 -13.21 -13.42
N TRP A 214 17.27 -12.05 -13.15
CA TRP A 214 18.02 -11.29 -14.13
C TRP A 214 19.51 -11.32 -13.81
N GLN A 215 20.32 -11.35 -14.87
CA GLN A 215 21.77 -11.25 -14.80
C GLN A 215 22.15 -9.93 -15.45
N ILE A 216 22.78 -9.02 -14.69
CA ILE A 216 23.15 -7.69 -15.17
C ILE A 216 24.64 -7.51 -14.99
N ALA A 217 25.34 -7.30 -16.12
CA ALA A 217 26.76 -7.02 -16.14
C ALA A 217 27.08 -5.52 -16.00
N ASP A 218 28.16 -5.20 -15.29
CA ASP A 218 28.76 -3.86 -15.29
C ASP A 218 29.57 -3.59 -16.57
N ALA A 219 30.36 -2.51 -16.56
CA ALA A 219 31.20 -2.12 -17.70
C ALA A 219 32.43 -3.03 -17.92
N THR A 220 32.76 -3.85 -16.92
CA THR A 220 33.90 -4.80 -16.91
C THR A 220 33.45 -6.25 -17.04
N GLU A 221 32.21 -6.48 -17.47
CA GLU A 221 31.59 -7.81 -17.63
C GLU A 221 31.36 -8.59 -16.32
N HIS A 222 31.53 -7.96 -15.15
CA HIS A 222 31.17 -8.59 -13.89
C HIS A 222 29.65 -8.59 -13.74
N THR A 223 29.09 -9.79 -13.59
CA THR A 223 27.64 -10.01 -13.59
C THR A 223 27.09 -10.17 -12.18
N GLN A 224 26.01 -9.46 -11.91
CA GLN A 224 25.24 -9.56 -10.67
C GLN A 224 23.86 -10.17 -10.94
N SER A 225 23.42 -11.04 -10.04
CA SER A 225 22.14 -11.74 -10.12
C SER A 225 21.07 -11.04 -9.29
N PHE A 226 19.90 -10.80 -9.86
CA PHE A 226 18.76 -10.17 -9.22
C PHE A 226 17.53 -11.07 -9.30
N LYS A 227 17.02 -11.51 -8.16
CA LYS A 227 15.74 -12.21 -8.07
C LYS A 227 14.64 -11.16 -7.88
N VAL A 228 13.80 -11.00 -8.89
CA VAL A 228 12.72 -10.01 -8.92
C VAL A 228 11.39 -10.73 -8.79
N ASN A 229 10.63 -10.39 -7.75
CA ASN A 229 9.30 -10.91 -7.52
C ASN A 229 8.26 -9.78 -7.65
N TYR A 230 7.43 -9.89 -8.68
CA TYR A 230 6.32 -8.99 -8.96
C TYR A 230 5.03 -9.56 -8.38
N LEU A 231 4.31 -8.76 -7.60
CA LEU A 231 2.97 -9.06 -7.10
C LEU A 231 1.97 -8.05 -7.64
N ARG A 232 0.81 -8.54 -8.06
CA ARG A 232 -0.38 -7.73 -8.33
C ARG A 232 -1.44 -8.00 -7.28
N TRP A 233 -1.90 -6.94 -6.63
CA TRP A 233 -2.96 -7.01 -5.64
C TRP A 233 -4.32 -6.79 -6.31
N GLY A 234 -5.36 -7.42 -5.77
CA GLY A 234 -6.73 -7.26 -6.22
C GLY A 234 -7.37 -5.95 -5.75
N GLU A 235 -6.86 -5.39 -4.67
CA GLU A 235 -7.36 -4.17 -4.04
C GLU A 235 -6.21 -3.25 -3.66
N ASN A 236 -6.55 -2.05 -3.21
CA ASN A 236 -5.55 -1.11 -2.73
C ASN A 236 -4.91 -1.63 -1.43
N ILE A 237 -3.60 -1.45 -1.31
CA ILE A 237 -2.82 -1.90 -0.16
C ILE A 237 -2.54 -0.73 0.80
N GLY A 238 -2.24 -1.02 2.06
CA GLY A 238 -1.91 -0.05 3.11
C GLY A 238 -0.59 0.74 2.90
N ASP A 239 -0.02 0.70 1.71
CA ASP A 239 1.16 1.50 1.35
C ASP A 239 1.12 1.97 -0.10
N LYS A 240 2.07 2.84 -0.43
CA LYS A 240 2.36 3.18 -1.83
C LYS A 240 3.00 1.99 -2.55
N TYR A 241 3.02 2.06 -3.88
CA TYR A 241 3.65 1.03 -4.70
C TYR A 241 5.15 1.30 -4.77
N TYR A 242 5.95 0.32 -4.35
CA TYR A 242 7.39 0.43 -4.27
C TYR A 242 8.10 -0.72 -5.00
N TYR A 243 9.32 -0.42 -5.43
CA TYR A 243 10.40 -1.39 -5.51
C TYR A 243 11.04 -1.49 -4.13
N TYR A 244 11.01 -2.67 -3.52
CA TYR A 244 11.67 -3.02 -2.27
C TYR A 244 12.97 -3.73 -2.60
N TYR A 245 14.10 -3.22 -2.14
CA TYR A 245 15.42 -3.80 -2.37
C TYR A 245 15.88 -4.56 -1.11
N LEU A 246 16.10 -5.86 -1.27
CA LEU A 246 16.39 -6.83 -0.23
C LEU A 246 17.82 -7.35 -0.37
N ASN A 247 18.53 -7.41 0.74
CA ASN A 247 19.84 -8.05 0.82
C ASN A 247 19.71 -9.60 0.89
N ASP A 248 20.83 -10.32 1.00
CA ASP A 248 20.79 -11.79 1.06
C ASP A 248 20.07 -12.34 2.31
N ALA A 249 20.01 -11.55 3.38
CA ALA A 249 19.28 -11.88 4.61
C ALA A 249 17.78 -11.53 4.53
N ASN A 250 17.25 -11.18 3.35
CA ASN A 250 15.87 -10.73 3.12
C ASN A 250 15.48 -9.47 3.91
N VAL A 251 16.46 -8.66 4.32
CA VAL A 251 16.21 -7.40 5.02
C VAL A 251 16.09 -6.27 3.98
N GLU A 252 15.05 -5.44 4.11
CA GLU A 252 14.91 -4.24 3.29
C GLU A 252 16.02 -3.24 3.61
N VAL A 253 16.86 -2.96 2.62
CA VAL A 253 17.92 -1.93 2.72
C VAL A 253 17.50 -0.60 2.07
N ALA A 254 16.57 -0.64 1.12
CA ALA A 254 16.05 0.55 0.47
C ALA A 254 14.70 0.30 -0.19
N LYS A 255 13.94 1.37 -0.43
CA LYS A 255 12.77 1.36 -1.31
C LYS A 255 12.66 2.59 -2.20
N GLU A 256 11.98 2.43 -3.33
CA GLU A 256 11.75 3.49 -4.32
C GLU A 256 10.34 3.43 -4.90
N LEU A 257 9.68 4.59 -5.05
CA LEU A 257 8.32 4.65 -5.60
C LEU A 257 8.31 4.20 -7.06
N THR A 258 7.30 3.42 -7.42
CA THR A 258 7.03 3.16 -8.84
C THR A 258 6.33 4.37 -9.48
N SER A 259 6.40 4.45 -10.82
CA SER A 259 5.74 5.51 -11.59
C SER A 259 4.21 5.42 -11.62
N TYR A 260 3.62 4.40 -10.99
CA TYR A 260 2.19 4.08 -11.05
C TYR A 260 1.43 4.41 -9.75
N ASN A 261 2.00 5.24 -8.88
CA ASN A 261 1.34 5.65 -7.62
C ASN A 261 0.18 6.64 -7.81
N ASN A 262 0.18 7.44 -8.89
CA ASN A 262 -0.90 8.37 -9.24
C ASN A 262 -1.77 7.79 -10.36
N ASN A 263 -2.01 6.47 -10.31
CA ASN A 263 -2.61 5.76 -11.42
C ASN A 263 -4.11 5.56 -11.18
N ALA A 264 -4.93 6.02 -12.13
CA ALA A 264 -6.38 5.90 -12.02
C ALA A 264 -6.89 4.47 -12.23
N ILE A 265 -6.09 3.57 -12.82
CA ILE A 265 -6.54 2.24 -13.29
C ILE A 265 -6.48 1.11 -12.26
N ASP A 266 -6.44 1.39 -10.96
CA ASP A 266 -6.44 0.35 -9.90
C ASP A 266 -5.36 -0.73 -10.10
N PHE A 267 -4.22 -0.33 -10.67
CA PHE A 267 -3.07 -1.20 -10.89
C PHE A 267 -2.23 -1.29 -9.61
N HIS A 268 -2.74 -2.02 -8.63
CA HIS A 268 -2.11 -2.21 -7.32
C HIS A 268 -0.99 -3.26 -7.41
N HIS A 269 0.23 -2.91 -7.02
CA HIS A 269 1.38 -3.79 -7.17
C HIS A 269 2.49 -3.52 -6.16
N SER A 270 3.32 -4.55 -5.95
CA SER A 270 4.58 -4.48 -5.19
C SER A 270 5.66 -5.23 -5.95
N VAL A 271 6.90 -4.76 -5.89
CA VAL A 271 8.04 -5.45 -6.51
C VAL A 271 9.15 -5.63 -5.48
N TYR A 272 9.55 -6.87 -5.25
CA TYR A 272 10.60 -7.24 -4.31
C TYR A 272 11.83 -7.70 -5.09
N VAL A 273 12.99 -7.10 -4.84
CA VAL A 273 14.22 -7.35 -5.57
C VAL A 273 15.30 -7.79 -4.60
N GLN A 274 15.66 -9.06 -4.64
CA GLN A 274 16.68 -9.67 -3.77
C GLN A 274 17.99 -9.86 -4.54
N SER A 275 19.11 -9.43 -3.95
CA SER A 275 20.45 -9.63 -4.52
C SER A 275 21.56 -9.39 -3.50
N HIS A 276 22.67 -10.12 -3.65
CA HIS A 276 23.93 -9.86 -2.96
C HIS A 276 24.44 -8.43 -3.19
N PHE A 277 24.13 -7.85 -4.35
CA PHE A 277 24.43 -6.46 -4.68
C PHE A 277 23.96 -5.48 -3.60
N PHE A 278 22.88 -5.81 -2.89
CA PHE A 278 22.29 -4.97 -1.86
C PHE A 278 22.95 -5.09 -0.47
N ASN A 279 23.89 -6.02 -0.26
CA ASN A 279 24.59 -6.17 1.01
C ASN A 279 25.49 -4.96 1.34
N ALA A 280 26.09 -4.34 0.31
CA ALA A 280 26.95 -3.17 0.44
C ALA A 280 26.30 -1.90 -0.16
N PHE A 281 24.98 -1.91 -0.34
CA PHE A 281 24.27 -0.83 -1.02
C PHE A 281 23.92 0.30 -0.05
N GLU A 282 24.52 1.47 -0.27
CA GLU A 282 24.09 2.72 0.34
C GLU A 282 23.53 3.67 -0.72
N LYS A 283 22.26 4.02 -0.58
CA LYS A 283 21.59 4.95 -1.51
C LYS A 283 22.26 6.34 -1.53
N SER A 284 22.88 6.76 -0.41
CA SER A 284 23.67 8.00 -0.30
C SER A 284 24.90 8.04 -1.22
N ILE A 285 25.49 6.88 -1.54
CA ILE A 285 26.66 6.76 -2.42
C ILE A 285 26.28 7.03 -3.89
N LEU A 286 25.01 6.83 -4.26
CA LEU A 286 24.52 7.11 -5.62
C LEU A 286 24.34 8.62 -5.88
N ASP A 287 24.06 9.42 -4.83
CA ASP A 287 23.79 10.86 -4.93
C ASP A 287 25.03 11.73 -4.65
N LYS A 288 26.03 11.21 -3.92
CA LYS A 288 27.29 11.91 -3.63
C LYS A 288 28.47 11.04 -4.07
N GLY A 289 29.06 11.36 -5.21
CA GLY A 289 30.35 10.79 -5.61
C GLY A 289 31.44 11.25 -4.64
N SER A 290 31.81 10.40 -3.69
CA SER A 290 33.00 10.58 -2.86
C SER A 290 34.22 9.99 -3.57
N GLU A 291 35.34 10.72 -3.54
CA GLU A 291 36.52 10.47 -4.37
C GLU A 291 37.25 9.14 -4.04
N GLU A 292 37.09 8.58 -2.85
CA GLU A 292 37.74 7.31 -2.44
C GLU A 292 37.05 6.04 -2.99
N HIS A 293 35.83 6.13 -3.49
CA HIS A 293 35.05 4.98 -3.99
C HIS A 293 34.57 5.14 -5.44
N LEU A 294 35.20 6.01 -6.24
CA LEU A 294 34.78 6.34 -7.61
C LEU A 294 34.58 5.13 -8.53
N PHE A 295 35.50 4.15 -8.54
CA PHE A 295 35.39 3.01 -9.47
C PHE A 295 34.30 2.01 -9.09
N THR A 296 34.20 1.64 -7.81
CA THR A 296 33.12 0.81 -7.29
C THR A 296 31.77 1.51 -7.35
N SER A 297 31.70 2.82 -7.06
CA SER A 297 30.45 3.58 -7.17
C SER A 297 29.99 3.70 -8.63
N LEU A 298 30.90 3.82 -9.61
CA LEU A 298 30.56 3.85 -11.03
C LEU A 298 30.00 2.50 -11.52
N SER A 299 30.61 1.37 -11.17
CA SER A 299 30.09 0.04 -11.57
C SER A 299 28.75 -0.28 -10.91
N HIS A 300 28.61 0.01 -9.60
CA HIS A 300 27.33 -0.12 -8.90
C HIS A 300 26.25 0.80 -9.49
N ASN A 301 26.60 2.03 -9.90
CA ASN A 301 25.67 2.96 -10.54
C ASN A 301 25.19 2.45 -11.91
N VAL A 302 26.09 1.86 -12.72
CA VAL A 302 25.73 1.27 -14.01
C VAL A 302 24.79 0.08 -13.83
N ILE A 303 25.11 -0.85 -12.93
CA ILE A 303 24.25 -2.01 -12.63
C ILE A 303 22.89 -1.53 -12.12
N TYR A 304 22.86 -0.60 -11.17
CA TYR A 304 21.62 -0.05 -10.61
C TYR A 304 20.76 0.63 -11.66
N LYS A 305 21.36 1.43 -12.56
CA LYS A 305 20.63 2.08 -13.67
C LYS A 305 20.04 1.05 -14.64
N LYS A 306 20.82 0.04 -15.03
CA LYS A 306 20.33 -1.05 -15.90
C LYS A 306 19.18 -1.81 -15.23
N LEU A 307 19.35 -2.19 -13.96
CA LEU A 307 18.30 -2.83 -13.17
C LEU A 307 17.03 -1.99 -13.11
N HIS A 308 17.16 -0.70 -12.82
CA HIS A 308 16.03 0.20 -12.69
C HIS A 308 15.27 0.38 -14.02
N THR A 309 15.97 0.39 -15.16
CA THR A 309 15.35 0.37 -16.49
C THR A 309 14.57 -0.93 -16.71
N GLU A 310 15.16 -2.09 -16.43
CA GLU A 310 14.49 -3.39 -16.56
C GLU A 310 13.25 -3.51 -15.65
N LEU A 311 13.32 -2.98 -14.42
CA LEU A 311 12.21 -2.93 -13.48
C LEU A 311 11.05 -2.08 -14.02
N LYS A 312 11.36 -0.89 -14.58
CA LYS A 312 10.37 -0.03 -15.24
C LYS A 312 9.72 -0.71 -16.44
N ASP A 313 10.52 -1.38 -17.27
CA ASP A 313 10.03 -2.10 -18.45
C ASP A 313 9.19 -3.33 -18.08
N LEU A 314 9.53 -4.03 -17.00
CA LEU A 314 8.71 -5.11 -16.44
C LEU A 314 7.34 -4.56 -16.03
N LEU A 315 7.28 -3.51 -15.20
CA LEU A 315 6.00 -2.95 -14.75
C LEU A 315 5.18 -2.37 -15.91
N HIS A 316 5.83 -1.73 -16.88
CA HIS A 316 5.13 -1.23 -18.06
C HIS A 316 4.49 -2.36 -18.88
N ARG A 317 5.20 -3.48 -19.07
CA ARG A 317 4.62 -4.68 -19.73
C ARG A 317 3.47 -5.27 -18.93
N LYS A 318 3.63 -5.42 -17.61
CA LYS A 318 2.59 -5.94 -16.71
C LYS A 318 1.33 -5.06 -16.71
N GLN A 319 1.51 -3.75 -16.62
CA GLN A 319 0.42 -2.78 -16.67
C GLN A 319 -0.32 -2.83 -18.02
N LYS A 320 0.40 -2.88 -19.16
CA LYS A 320 -0.24 -3.00 -20.48
C LYS A 320 -1.03 -4.30 -20.64
N LYS A 321 -0.48 -5.41 -20.13
CA LYS A 321 -1.19 -6.70 -20.10
C LYS A 321 -2.47 -6.62 -19.27
N PHE A 322 -2.36 -6.09 -18.05
CA PHE A 322 -3.50 -5.89 -17.14
C PHE A 322 -4.61 -5.04 -17.76
N ILE A 323 -4.27 -3.92 -18.41
CA ILE A 323 -5.27 -3.06 -19.05
C ILE A 323 -6.01 -3.83 -20.15
N ARG A 324 -5.26 -4.52 -21.02
CA ARG A 324 -5.83 -5.23 -22.17
C ARG A 324 -6.72 -6.41 -21.79
N GLU A 325 -6.31 -7.17 -20.77
CA GLU A 325 -6.98 -8.41 -20.38
C GLU A 325 -8.15 -8.18 -19.43
N ARG A 326 -8.06 -7.18 -18.53
CA ARG A 326 -9.07 -6.97 -17.48
C ARG A 326 -9.67 -5.58 -17.50
N ALA A 327 -8.87 -4.54 -17.28
CA ALA A 327 -9.42 -3.20 -17.01
C ALA A 327 -10.28 -2.67 -18.17
N ALA A 328 -9.89 -2.96 -19.42
CA ALA A 328 -10.70 -2.59 -20.58
C ALA A 328 -12.02 -3.37 -20.64
N ALA A 329 -12.03 -4.67 -20.30
CA ALA A 329 -13.26 -5.47 -20.30
C ALA A 329 -14.22 -5.05 -19.18
N GLU A 330 -13.71 -4.83 -17.97
CA GLU A 330 -14.49 -4.36 -16.82
C GLU A 330 -15.09 -2.98 -17.09
N HIS A 331 -14.32 -2.07 -17.69
CA HIS A 331 -14.81 -0.74 -18.03
C HIS A 331 -15.91 -0.77 -19.11
N LEU A 332 -15.81 -1.66 -20.11
CA LEU A 332 -16.88 -1.82 -21.10
C LEU A 332 -18.17 -2.35 -20.45
N LEU A 333 -18.07 -3.27 -19.49
CA LEU A 333 -19.23 -3.75 -18.73
C LEU A 333 -19.87 -2.62 -17.89
N GLU A 334 -19.06 -1.74 -17.31
CA GLU A 334 -19.52 -0.56 -16.58
C GLU A 334 -20.27 0.41 -17.50
N ILE A 335 -19.70 0.74 -18.66
CA ILE A 335 -20.32 1.58 -19.71
C ILE A 335 -21.70 1.05 -20.09
N GLU A 336 -21.85 -0.26 -20.28
CA GLU A 336 -23.14 -0.88 -20.58
C GLU A 336 -24.11 -0.85 -19.39
N LYS A 337 -23.63 -1.19 -18.19
CA LYS A 337 -24.45 -1.22 -16.96
C LYS A 337 -25.01 0.14 -16.58
N VAL A 338 -24.21 1.21 -16.74
CA VAL A 338 -24.60 2.59 -16.40
C VAL A 338 -25.41 3.24 -17.53
N GLY A 339 -25.45 2.64 -18.72
CA GLY A 339 -26.18 3.18 -19.87
C GLY A 339 -25.50 4.43 -20.46
N LEU A 340 -24.17 4.38 -20.59
CA LEU A 340 -23.36 5.46 -21.19
C LEU A 340 -23.34 5.38 -22.72
N LEU A 341 -23.70 4.25 -23.31
CA LEU A 341 -23.76 4.09 -24.76
C LEU A 341 -24.93 4.88 -25.38
N PRO A 342 -24.77 5.36 -26.63
CA PRO A 342 -25.88 5.82 -27.46
C PRO A 342 -26.94 4.74 -27.65
N ALA A 343 -28.15 5.15 -28.06
CA ALA A 343 -29.20 4.22 -28.42
C ALA A 343 -28.87 3.51 -29.75
N PHE A 344 -28.84 2.17 -29.74
CA PHE A 344 -28.68 1.33 -30.93
C PHE A 344 -29.92 0.45 -31.11
N SER A 345 -30.42 0.35 -32.34
CA SER A 345 -31.52 -0.56 -32.67
C SER A 345 -31.04 -2.01 -32.81
N ASN A 346 -31.98 -2.96 -32.84
CA ASN A 346 -31.66 -4.39 -33.07
C ASN A 346 -31.34 -4.72 -34.54
N GLN A 347 -31.21 -3.72 -35.42
CA GLN A 347 -30.85 -3.95 -36.82
C GLN A 347 -29.38 -4.39 -36.94
N PRO A 348 -29.04 -5.30 -37.87
CA PRO A 348 -27.67 -5.81 -38.02
C PRO A 348 -26.60 -4.70 -38.14
N HIS A 349 -26.90 -3.67 -38.94
CA HIS A 349 -26.02 -2.51 -39.14
C HIS A 349 -25.77 -1.72 -37.84
N ASP A 350 -26.78 -1.52 -36.99
CA ASP A 350 -26.61 -0.83 -35.71
C ASP A 350 -25.85 -1.68 -34.68
N GLN A 351 -25.99 -2.99 -34.73
CA GLN A 351 -25.21 -3.90 -33.87
C GLN A 351 -23.74 -3.95 -34.30
N GLU A 352 -23.45 -3.88 -35.60
CA GLU A 352 -22.08 -3.71 -36.10
C GLU A 352 -21.47 -2.37 -35.67
N ARG A 353 -22.24 -1.27 -35.74
CA ARG A 353 -21.83 0.05 -35.22
C ARG A 353 -21.51 0.00 -33.73
N LYS A 354 -22.39 -0.59 -32.92
CA LYS A 354 -22.17 -0.79 -31.49
C LYS A 354 -20.86 -1.55 -31.24
N LYS A 355 -20.64 -2.65 -31.96
CA LYS A 355 -19.43 -3.47 -31.85
C LYS A 355 -18.17 -2.71 -32.25
N ASP A 356 -18.23 -1.90 -33.30
CA ASP A 356 -17.11 -1.06 -33.73
C ASP A 356 -16.79 0.01 -32.68
N LEU A 357 -17.79 0.74 -32.17
CA LEU A 357 -17.62 1.71 -31.09
C LEU A 357 -16.97 1.08 -29.85
N LEU A 358 -17.49 -0.06 -29.39
CA LEU A 358 -16.90 -0.78 -28.25
C LEU A 358 -15.46 -1.22 -28.51
N THR A 359 -15.13 -1.61 -29.75
CA THR A 359 -13.76 -1.95 -30.15
C THR A 359 -12.85 -0.73 -30.07
N VAL A 360 -13.28 0.42 -30.58
CA VAL A 360 -12.50 1.67 -30.52
C VAL A 360 -12.32 2.12 -29.07
N ILE A 361 -13.38 2.09 -28.26
CA ILE A 361 -13.31 2.43 -26.82
C ILE A 361 -12.31 1.51 -26.11
N LYS A 362 -12.37 0.19 -26.38
CA LYS A 362 -11.43 -0.78 -25.81
C LYS A 362 -9.99 -0.42 -26.13
N GLU A 363 -9.68 -0.17 -27.39
CA GLU A 363 -8.31 0.11 -27.84
C GLU A 363 -7.82 1.47 -27.35
N LEU A 364 -8.71 2.47 -27.32
CA LEU A 364 -8.43 3.78 -26.74
C LEU A 364 -8.10 3.67 -25.25
N TYR A 365 -8.88 2.90 -24.51
CA TYR A 365 -8.63 2.62 -23.10
C TYR A 365 -7.32 1.85 -22.91
N CYS A 366 -7.01 0.88 -23.77
CA CYS A 366 -5.76 0.12 -23.72
C CYS A 366 -4.52 0.96 -23.97
N VAL A 367 -4.63 1.98 -24.83
CA VAL A 367 -3.55 2.88 -25.17
C VAL A 367 -3.39 3.97 -24.11
N HIS A 368 -4.49 4.61 -23.69
CA HIS A 368 -4.43 5.71 -22.74
C HIS A 368 -5.67 5.76 -21.82
N PRO A 369 -5.70 4.96 -20.73
CA PRO A 369 -6.89 4.81 -19.89
C PRO A 369 -7.45 6.11 -19.31
N ARG A 370 -6.58 7.09 -19.02
CA ARG A 370 -6.97 8.41 -18.46
C ARG A 370 -7.89 9.22 -19.39
N MET A 371 -8.04 8.82 -20.65
CA MET A 371 -9.02 9.43 -21.56
C MET A 371 -10.46 9.19 -21.14
N LEU A 372 -10.71 8.05 -20.49
CA LEU A 372 -12.05 7.61 -20.11
C LEU A 372 -12.14 7.47 -18.59
N LYS A 373 -11.14 6.85 -17.96
CA LYS A 373 -11.12 6.63 -16.52
C LYS A 373 -10.84 7.93 -15.75
N GLY A 374 -11.74 8.25 -14.82
CA GLY A 374 -11.69 9.45 -13.98
C GLY A 374 -12.56 10.60 -14.47
N LEU A 375 -13.23 10.45 -15.61
CA LEU A 375 -14.29 11.37 -16.05
C LEU A 375 -15.54 11.19 -15.19
N LYS A 376 -16.34 12.26 -15.05
CA LYS A 376 -17.71 12.14 -14.53
C LYS A 376 -18.59 11.44 -15.57
N GLN A 377 -19.61 10.71 -15.12
CA GLN A 377 -20.52 9.95 -16.00
C GLN A 377 -21.07 10.78 -17.19
N GLU A 378 -21.46 12.04 -16.96
CA GLU A 378 -21.96 12.92 -18.03
C GLU A 378 -20.88 13.27 -19.07
N GLN A 379 -19.63 13.46 -18.63
CA GLN A 379 -18.50 13.78 -19.51
C GLN A 379 -18.12 12.57 -20.34
N GLU A 380 -18.08 11.39 -19.72
CA GLU A 380 -17.80 10.13 -20.40
C GLU A 380 -18.88 9.79 -21.43
N LYS A 381 -20.16 9.93 -21.05
CA LYS A 381 -21.29 9.77 -21.97
C LYS A 381 -21.19 10.72 -23.17
N THR A 382 -20.85 11.98 -22.93
CA THR A 382 -20.67 12.97 -23.99
C THR A 382 -19.50 12.58 -24.90
N PHE A 383 -18.38 12.17 -24.34
CA PHE A 383 -17.22 11.72 -25.10
C PHE A 383 -17.53 10.50 -25.97
N ILE A 384 -18.18 9.49 -25.40
CA ILE A 384 -18.61 8.28 -26.13
C ILE A 384 -19.60 8.63 -27.25
N ALA A 385 -20.56 9.51 -27.00
CA ALA A 385 -21.53 9.94 -28.02
C ALA A 385 -20.86 10.70 -29.18
N LEU A 386 -19.95 11.63 -28.87
CA LEU A 386 -19.16 12.33 -29.89
C LEU A 386 -18.27 11.37 -30.68
N LEU A 387 -17.66 10.40 -30.01
CA LEU A 387 -16.84 9.37 -30.66
C LEU A 387 -17.70 8.54 -31.62
N SER A 388 -18.89 8.12 -31.21
CA SER A 388 -19.85 7.39 -32.08
C SER A 388 -20.15 8.18 -33.36
N LEU A 389 -20.48 9.48 -33.23
CA LEU A 389 -20.77 10.34 -34.37
C LEU A 389 -19.56 10.50 -35.31
N LEU A 390 -18.36 10.64 -34.75
CA LEU A 390 -17.14 10.78 -35.55
C LEU A 390 -16.78 9.49 -36.29
N LEU A 391 -17.01 8.32 -35.69
CA LEU A 391 -16.77 7.02 -36.31
C LEU A 391 -17.66 6.76 -37.53
N GLU A 392 -18.83 7.40 -37.57
CA GLU A 392 -19.80 7.37 -38.68
C GLU A 392 -19.51 8.41 -39.75
N SER A 393 -18.79 9.46 -39.39
CA SER A 393 -18.46 10.54 -40.31
C SER A 393 -17.32 10.15 -41.27
N ASN A 394 -17.23 10.87 -42.39
CA ASN A 394 -16.04 10.85 -43.25
C ASN A 394 -14.77 11.40 -42.57
N LYS A 395 -14.86 11.85 -41.32
CA LYS A 395 -13.76 12.35 -40.48
C LYS A 395 -13.23 11.31 -39.50
N ARG A 396 -13.60 10.03 -39.64
CA ARG A 396 -13.05 8.92 -38.83
C ARG A 396 -11.51 8.96 -38.73
N VAL A 397 -10.84 9.27 -39.83
CA VAL A 397 -9.37 9.37 -39.91
C VAL A 397 -8.81 10.51 -39.07
N ASN A 398 -9.60 11.57 -38.84
CA ASN A 398 -9.20 12.72 -38.03
C ASN A 398 -9.30 12.47 -36.53
N ILE A 399 -9.95 11.38 -36.08
CA ILE A 399 -10.06 11.04 -34.65
C ILE A 399 -8.66 10.93 -34.03
N LEU A 400 -7.72 10.28 -34.71
CA LEU A 400 -6.35 10.15 -34.22
C LEU A 400 -5.68 11.53 -34.05
N GLN A 401 -5.88 12.45 -35.00
CA GLN A 401 -5.33 13.80 -34.94
C GLN A 401 -5.88 14.59 -33.75
N VAL A 402 -7.19 14.45 -33.45
CA VAL A 402 -7.81 15.10 -32.29
C VAL A 402 -7.22 14.55 -31.00
N ILE A 403 -7.04 13.23 -30.89
CA ILE A 403 -6.45 12.61 -29.71
C ILE A 403 -5.00 13.08 -29.51
N GLU A 404 -4.20 13.17 -30.59
CA GLU A 404 -2.81 13.63 -30.55
C GLU A 404 -2.65 15.07 -30.06
N GLN A 405 -3.64 15.94 -30.31
CA GLN A 405 -3.62 17.32 -29.82
C GLN A 405 -3.86 17.42 -28.33
N VAL A 406 -4.59 16.44 -27.75
CA VAL A 406 -4.93 16.42 -26.34
C VAL A 406 -3.87 15.65 -25.54
N ILE A 407 -3.30 14.59 -26.14
CA ILE A 407 -2.42 13.66 -25.44
C ILE A 407 -1.24 13.25 -26.35
N PRO A 408 0.01 13.35 -25.87
CA PRO A 408 1.16 12.85 -26.61
C PRO A 408 1.15 11.33 -26.65
N LEU A 409 1.01 10.75 -27.85
CA LEU A 409 1.05 9.32 -28.10
C LEU A 409 2.43 8.88 -28.63
N THR A 410 2.90 7.71 -28.21
CA THR A 410 4.12 7.08 -28.77
C THR A 410 3.87 6.56 -30.19
N ALA A 411 4.94 6.31 -30.96
CA ALA A 411 4.81 5.80 -32.34
C ALA A 411 4.00 4.49 -32.43
N ASN A 412 4.24 3.56 -31.49
CA ASN A 412 3.51 2.30 -31.40
C ASN A 412 2.01 2.51 -31.07
N GLU A 413 1.69 3.44 -30.17
CA GLU A 413 0.30 3.75 -29.80
C GLU A 413 -0.48 4.37 -30.98
N LYS A 414 0.18 5.22 -31.76
CA LYS A 414 -0.39 5.78 -32.99
C LYS A 414 -0.68 4.71 -34.02
N GLU A 415 0.24 3.75 -34.20
CA GLU A 415 0.06 2.66 -35.14
C GLU A 415 -1.14 1.77 -34.74
N VAL A 416 -1.22 1.40 -33.46
CA VAL A 416 -2.33 0.59 -32.93
C VAL A 416 -3.68 1.30 -33.12
N LEU A 417 -3.81 2.54 -32.66
CA LEU A 417 -5.06 3.30 -32.81
C LEU A 417 -5.38 3.56 -34.28
N GLY A 418 -4.38 3.91 -35.09
CA GLY A 418 -4.53 4.13 -36.52
C GLY A 418 -5.08 2.90 -37.24
N ASN A 419 -4.59 1.70 -36.91
CA ASN A 419 -5.07 0.45 -37.52
C ASN A 419 -6.53 0.15 -37.16
N VAL A 420 -6.93 0.43 -35.92
CA VAL A 420 -8.31 0.25 -35.45
C VAL A 420 -9.27 1.26 -36.13
N LEU A 421 -8.81 2.50 -36.30
CA LEU A 421 -9.58 3.57 -36.94
C LEU A 421 -9.63 3.45 -38.47
N LYS A 422 -8.73 2.69 -39.10
CA LYS A 422 -8.74 2.42 -40.55
C LYS A 422 -9.79 1.41 -41.01
N LYS A 423 -10.51 0.74 -40.10
CA LYS A 423 -11.63 -0.13 -40.49
C LYS A 423 -12.63 0.65 -41.36
N PRO A 424 -13.15 0.05 -42.45
CA PRO A 424 -14.00 0.75 -43.39
C PRO A 424 -15.27 1.25 -42.71
N VAL A 425 -15.70 2.46 -43.07
CA VAL A 425 -17.00 3.00 -42.69
C VAL A 425 -18.06 2.08 -43.27
N PHE A 426 -18.92 1.52 -42.42
CA PHE A 426 -20.10 0.81 -42.88
C PHE A 426 -21.04 1.84 -43.51
N THR A 427 -20.93 2.03 -44.81
CA THR A 427 -21.93 2.77 -45.58
C THR A 427 -23.11 1.83 -45.74
N GLY A 428 -24.09 1.95 -44.85
CA GLY A 428 -25.42 1.38 -45.08
C GLY A 428 -25.91 1.88 -46.44
N VAL A 429 -26.04 0.96 -47.39
CA VAL A 429 -26.80 1.22 -48.61
C VAL A 429 -28.25 1.40 -48.17
N THR A 430 -28.82 2.52 -48.60
CA THR A 430 -30.20 3.02 -48.44
C THR A 430 -31.29 1.96 -48.37
#